data_AF-A0A522AX86-F1
#
_entry.id   AF-A0A522AX86-F1
#
_cell.length_a   1.000
_cell.length_b   1.000
_cell.length_c   1.000
_cell.angle_alpha   90.00
_cell.angle_beta   90.00
_cell.angle_gamma   90.00
#
_symmetry.space_group_name_H-M   'P 1'
#
loop_
_entity.id
_entity.type
_entity.pdbx_description
1 polymer ?
#
loop_
_entity_poly.entity_id
_entity_poly.type
_entity_poly.pdbx_seq_one_letter_code
_entity_poly.pdbx_strand_id
1 'polypeptide(L)'
;MPYFLLLAFALGSYSSVLWPVLPPLIAPGAALVLCATALGWRRGRTAALILLGVSAGVLWATLWGQARLAAQLPAALDKTEYRIEGKVVGLPNRDARALHFELLVSRIESLAGTTPPPLRRLRLSWYGHAPEMMPGETWQLVLRLRHPRGFANPGGFDYAGWLFSRGIS
;
A
#
# COMPACT_ATOMS: atom_id res chain seq x y z
N MET A 1 2.46 33.09 11.15
CA MET A 1 1.71 32.17 12.05
C MET A 1 1.12 30.92 11.37
N PRO A 2 0.68 30.88 10.09
CA PRO A 2 0.11 29.65 9.52
C PRO A 2 1.14 28.57 9.14
N TYR A 3 2.38 28.95 8.86
CA TYR A 3 3.42 28.02 8.38
C TYR A 3 3.82 26.93 9.39
N PHE A 4 3.75 27.22 10.70
CA PHE A 4 4.11 26.24 11.73
C PHE A 4 3.17 25.04 11.75
N LEU A 5 1.88 25.24 11.45
CA LEU A 5 0.90 24.15 11.36
C LEU A 5 1.17 23.26 10.14
N LEU A 6 1.52 23.85 9.00
CA LEU A 6 1.88 23.11 7.80
C LEU A 6 3.16 22.30 8.01
N LEU A 7 4.18 22.88 8.64
CA LEU A 7 5.41 22.17 8.99
C LEU A 7 5.14 21.05 9.99
N ALA A 8 4.33 21.29 11.02
CA ALA A 8 3.93 20.27 11.99
C ALA A 8 3.17 19.11 11.34
N PHE A 9 2.24 19.40 10.43
CA PHE A 9 1.52 18.40 9.64
C PHE A 9 2.45 17.60 8.71
N ALA A 10 3.36 18.28 8.02
CA ALA A 10 4.35 17.64 7.14
C ALA A 10 5.29 16.72 7.94
N LEU A 11 5.78 17.16 9.10
CA LEU A 11 6.60 16.34 10.01
C LEU A 11 5.81 15.14 10.54
N GLY A 12 4.56 15.35 10.96
CA GLY A 12 3.68 14.29 11.44
C GLY A 12 3.42 13.23 10.37
N SER A 13 3.11 13.64 9.15
CA SER A 13 2.90 12.70 8.03
C SER A 13 4.18 11.97 7.62
N TYR A 14 5.32 12.66 7.57
CA TYR A 14 6.62 12.06 7.24
C TYR A 14 7.09 11.04 8.29
N SER A 15 6.74 11.25 9.57
CA SER A 15 7.15 10.33 10.65
C SER A 15 6.76 8.88 10.40
N SER A 16 5.66 8.64 9.67
CA SER A 16 5.19 7.29 9.31
C SER A 16 6.21 6.43 8.57
N VAL A 17 7.13 7.04 7.81
CA VAL A 17 8.20 6.35 7.09
C VAL A 17 9.22 5.69 8.04
N LEU A 18 9.36 6.24 9.24
CA LEU A 18 10.32 5.75 10.23
C LEU A 18 9.76 4.57 11.05
N TRP A 19 8.47 4.28 10.91
CA TRP A 19 7.79 3.34 11.81
C TRP A 19 7.76 1.95 11.16
N PRO A 20 8.19 0.90 11.88
CA PRO A 20 8.14 -0.45 11.35
C PRO A 20 6.69 -0.96 11.21
N VAL A 21 5.78 -0.44 12.02
CA VAL A 21 4.35 -0.76 12.01
C VAL A 21 3.56 0.53 12.22
N LEU A 22 2.51 0.73 11.41
CA LEU A 22 1.60 1.85 11.58
C LEU A 22 0.76 1.68 12.86
N PRO A 23 0.56 2.74 13.65
CA PRO A 23 -0.26 2.67 14.84
C PRO A 23 -1.73 2.42 14.48
N PRO A 24 -2.52 1.91 15.44
CA PRO A 24 -3.97 1.89 15.29
C PRO A 24 -4.50 3.33 15.20
N LEU A 25 -5.53 3.54 14.37
CA LEU A 25 -6.11 4.87 14.11
C LEU A 25 -6.63 5.59 15.36
N ILE A 26 -6.94 4.82 16.41
CA ILE A 26 -7.41 5.33 17.71
C ILE A 26 -6.34 6.23 18.35
N ALA A 27 -5.06 5.88 18.25
CA ALA A 27 -3.99 6.61 18.92
C ALA A 27 -3.82 8.06 18.40
N PRO A 28 -3.61 8.31 17.09
CA PRO A 28 -3.54 9.67 16.58
C PRO A 28 -4.89 10.40 16.64
N GLY A 29 -6.02 9.68 16.56
CA GLY A 29 -7.35 10.27 16.75
C GLY A 29 -7.57 10.81 18.17
N ALA A 30 -7.20 10.04 19.19
CA ALA A 30 -7.27 10.47 20.59
C ALA A 30 -6.33 11.66 20.87
N ALA A 31 -5.11 11.62 20.33
CA ALA A 31 -4.17 12.74 20.44
C ALA A 31 -4.74 14.03 19.82
N LEU A 32 -5.42 13.93 18.68
CA LEU A 32 -6.06 15.07 18.02
C LEU A 32 -7.17 15.69 18.87
N VAL A 33 -8.04 14.86 19.47
CA VAL A 33 -9.10 15.31 20.39
C VAL A 33 -8.51 16.00 21.63
N LEU A 34 -7.51 15.38 22.26
CA LEU A 34 -6.84 15.96 23.43
C LEU A 34 -6.20 17.31 23.10
N CYS A 35 -5.48 17.42 21.98
CA CYS A 35 -4.87 18.67 21.55
C CYS A 35 -5.92 19.75 21.24
N ALA A 36 -7.06 19.37 20.64
CA ALA A 36 -8.15 20.29 20.38
C ALA A 36 -8.78 20.83 21.68
N THR A 37 -8.99 19.97 22.69
CA THR A 37 -9.50 20.42 24.01
C THR A 37 -8.51 21.33 24.73
N ALA A 38 -7.20 21.09 24.58
CA ALA A 38 -6.15 21.90 25.20
C ALA A 38 -6.03 23.31 24.59
N LEU A 39 -6.64 23.58 23.43
CA LEU A 39 -6.69 24.93 22.84
C LEU A 39 -7.44 25.95 23.72
N GLY A 40 -8.29 25.48 24.64
CA GLY A 40 -8.97 26.32 25.64
C GLY A 40 -8.03 26.94 26.67
N TRP A 41 -6.82 26.37 26.87
CA TRP A 41 -5.84 26.91 27.81
C TRP A 41 -4.89 27.91 27.16
N ARG A 42 -5.04 29.20 27.54
CA ARG A 42 -4.26 30.32 26.97
C ARG A 42 -2.74 30.15 27.10
N ARG A 43 -2.21 29.56 28.17
CA ARG A 43 -0.76 29.36 28.39
C ARG A 43 -0.13 28.32 27.46
N GLY A 44 -0.91 27.36 26.94
CA GLY A 44 -0.41 26.24 26.14
C GLY A 44 -0.80 26.27 24.66
N ARG A 45 -1.51 27.31 24.21
CA ARG A 45 -2.19 27.33 22.91
C ARG A 45 -1.26 27.08 21.72
N THR A 46 -0.05 27.64 21.73
CA THR A 46 0.91 27.44 20.63
C THR A 46 1.40 25.98 20.55
N ALA A 47 1.72 25.38 21.71
CA ALA A 47 2.12 23.97 21.78
C ALA A 47 0.96 23.05 21.37
N ALA A 48 -0.25 23.33 21.84
CA ALA A 48 -1.46 22.60 21.46
C ALA A 48 -1.73 22.67 19.94
N LEU A 49 -1.52 23.83 19.31
CA LEU A 49 -1.64 23.98 17.86
C LEU A 49 -0.59 23.15 17.10
N ILE A 50 0.67 23.16 17.54
CA ILE A 50 1.73 22.36 16.92
C ILE A 50 1.41 20.87 17.05
N LEU A 51 1.07 20.40 18.25
CA LEU A 51 0.72 19.00 18.50
C LEU A 51 -0.54 18.56 17.74
N LEU A 52 -1.51 19.46 17.57
CA LEU A 52 -2.68 19.23 16.72
C LEU A 52 -2.26 19.01 15.26
N GLY A 53 -1.37 19.85 14.74
CA GLY A 53 -0.81 19.70 13.39
C GLY A 53 -0.09 18.37 13.20
N VAL A 54 0.80 17.99 14.14
CA VAL A 54 1.50 16.70 14.11
C VAL A 54 0.51 15.54 14.17
N SER A 55 -0.46 15.57 15.10
CA SER A 55 -1.45 14.50 15.27
C SER A 55 -2.32 14.34 14.03
N ALA A 56 -2.73 15.45 13.40
CA ALA A 56 -3.44 15.42 12.12
C ALA A 56 -2.59 14.84 10.99
N GLY A 57 -1.30 15.18 10.93
CA GLY A 57 -0.35 14.61 9.96
C GLY A 57 -0.18 13.10 10.13
N VAL A 58 0.00 12.63 11.37
CA VAL A 58 0.08 11.20 11.69
C VAL A 58 -1.24 10.50 11.37
N LEU A 59 -2.39 11.06 11.76
CA LEU A 59 -3.70 10.49 11.44
C LEU A 59 -3.89 10.35 9.93
N TRP A 60 -3.54 11.38 9.16
CA TRP A 60 -3.63 11.34 7.70
C TRP A 60 -2.75 10.24 7.10
N ALA A 61 -1.47 10.22 7.45
CA ALA A 61 -0.54 9.22 6.94
C ALA A 61 -0.95 7.78 7.32
N THR A 62 -1.48 7.60 8.53
CA THR A 62 -1.93 6.29 9.01
C THR A 62 -3.21 5.84 8.32
N LEU A 63 -4.18 6.72 8.09
CA LEU A 63 -5.36 6.41 7.29
C LEU A 63 -4.99 5.93 5.89
N TRP A 64 -4.14 6.68 5.18
CA TRP A 64 -3.71 6.30 3.83
C TRP A 64 -2.83 5.05 3.82
N GLY A 65 -1.92 4.92 4.78
CA GLY A 65 -1.08 3.74 4.92
C GLY A 65 -1.91 2.47 5.16
N GLN A 66 -2.87 2.53 6.09
CA GLN A 66 -3.78 1.42 6.39
C GLN A 66 -4.66 1.07 5.17
N ALA A 67 -5.25 2.07 4.50
CA ALA A 67 -6.04 1.85 3.30
C ALA A 67 -5.20 1.20 2.17
N ARG A 68 -3.93 1.60 2.05
CA ARG A 68 -3.01 1.05 1.05
C ARG A 68 -2.58 -0.38 1.38
N LEU A 69 -2.32 -0.69 2.64
CA LEU A 69 -2.03 -2.05 3.10
C LEU A 69 -3.25 -2.97 2.96
N ALA A 70 -4.45 -2.48 3.23
CA ALA A 70 -5.69 -3.23 3.04
C ALA A 70 -5.99 -3.56 1.57
N ALA A 71 -5.41 -2.80 0.63
CA ALA A 71 -5.51 -3.07 -0.80
C ALA A 71 -4.45 -4.06 -1.31
N GLN A 72 -3.54 -4.55 -0.47
CA GLN A 72 -2.60 -5.62 -0.80
C GLN A 72 -3.18 -6.99 -0.48
N LEU A 73 -2.68 -8.03 -1.13
CA LEU A 73 -3.05 -9.40 -0.82
C LEU A 73 -2.74 -9.71 0.66
N PRO A 74 -3.71 -10.07 1.49
CA PRO A 74 -3.44 -10.43 2.89
C PRO A 74 -2.51 -11.63 3.01
N ALA A 75 -1.63 -11.63 4.02
CA ALA A 75 -0.71 -12.74 4.26
C ALA A 75 -1.42 -14.10 4.49
N ALA A 76 -2.64 -14.07 5.04
CA ALA A 76 -3.47 -15.27 5.22
C ALA A 76 -3.90 -15.93 3.89
N LEU A 77 -3.88 -15.17 2.79
CA LEU A 77 -4.25 -15.63 1.45
C LEU A 77 -3.02 -15.87 0.56
N ASP A 78 -1.81 -15.91 1.15
CA ASP A 78 -0.58 -16.22 0.42
C ASP A 78 -0.67 -17.58 -0.27
N LYS A 79 -0.22 -17.66 -1.52
CA LYS A 79 -0.21 -18.88 -2.35
C LYS A 79 -1.59 -19.46 -2.67
N THR A 80 -2.65 -18.67 -2.57
CA THR A 80 -4.01 -19.07 -2.97
C THR A 80 -4.22 -18.88 -4.47
N GLU A 81 -5.05 -19.74 -5.08
CA GLU A 81 -5.38 -19.69 -6.50
C GLU A 81 -6.64 -18.88 -6.78
N TYR A 82 -6.53 -17.98 -7.76
CA TYR A 82 -7.61 -17.12 -8.22
C TYR A 82 -7.72 -17.19 -9.73
N ARG A 83 -8.93 -17.17 -10.24
CA ARG A 83 -9.19 -16.87 -11.65
C ARG A 83 -9.32 -15.36 -11.80
N ILE A 84 -8.45 -14.77 -12.60
CA ILE A 84 -8.35 -13.32 -12.76
C ILE A 84 -8.49 -12.97 -14.23
N GLU A 85 -9.41 -12.07 -14.52
CA GLU A 85 -9.56 -11.42 -15.80
C GLU A 85 -9.02 -9.99 -15.69
N GLY A 86 -8.20 -9.58 -16.64
CA GLY A 86 -7.62 -8.24 -16.61
C GLY A 86 -6.89 -7.86 -17.89
N LYS A 87 -6.50 -6.60 -17.95
CA LYS A 87 -5.80 -6.02 -19.10
C LYS A 87 -4.29 -5.95 -18.84
N VAL A 88 -3.47 -6.41 -19.77
CA VAL A 88 -2.01 -6.27 -19.71
C VAL A 88 -1.67 -4.79 -19.82
N VAL A 89 -0.92 -4.27 -18.85
CA VAL A 89 -0.50 -2.87 -18.79
C VAL A 89 1.03 -2.77 -18.71
N GLY A 90 1.58 -1.72 -19.32
CA GLY A 90 3.03 -1.58 -19.49
C GLY A 90 3.58 -2.56 -20.53
N LEU A 91 4.90 -2.55 -20.70
CA LEU A 91 5.59 -3.41 -21.65
C LEU A 91 5.95 -4.74 -20.96
N PRO A 92 5.47 -5.89 -21.46
CA PRO A 92 5.94 -7.19 -20.99
C PRO A 92 7.46 -7.30 -21.20
N ASN A 93 8.18 -7.65 -20.14
CA ASN A 93 9.61 -7.82 -20.15
C ASN A 93 9.94 -9.32 -20.07
N ARG A 94 10.54 -9.87 -21.12
CA ARG A 94 10.96 -11.27 -21.16
C ARG A 94 12.44 -11.35 -20.81
N ASP A 95 12.77 -12.08 -19.76
CA ASP A 95 14.15 -12.44 -19.44
C ASP A 95 14.42 -13.92 -19.80
N ALA A 96 15.61 -14.43 -19.45
CA ALA A 96 16.01 -15.81 -19.76
C ALA A 96 15.15 -16.89 -19.08
N ARG A 97 14.34 -16.55 -18.05
CA ARG A 97 13.59 -17.49 -17.22
C ARG A 97 12.09 -17.28 -17.27
N ALA A 98 11.64 -16.04 -17.42
CA ALA A 98 10.23 -15.68 -17.31
C ALA A 98 9.84 -14.46 -18.14
N LEU A 99 8.55 -14.40 -18.47
CA LEU A 99 7.88 -13.19 -18.92
C LEU A 99 7.29 -12.47 -17.71
N HIS A 100 7.75 -11.24 -17.46
CA HIS A 100 7.24 -10.36 -16.43
C HIS A 100 6.31 -9.32 -17.03
N PHE A 101 5.10 -9.22 -16.51
CA PHE A 101 4.13 -8.24 -16.98
C PHE A 101 3.23 -7.79 -15.84
N GLU A 102 2.53 -6.69 -16.06
CA GLU A 102 1.57 -6.18 -15.10
C GLU A 102 0.15 -6.32 -15.66
N LEU A 103 -0.78 -6.70 -14.78
CA LEU A 103 -2.17 -6.93 -15.13
C LEU A 103 -3.05 -6.01 -14.30
N LEU A 104 -3.88 -5.21 -14.97
CA LEU A 104 -4.94 -4.43 -14.34
C LEU A 104 -6.17 -5.31 -14.21
N VAL A 105 -6.58 -5.58 -12.97
CA VAL A 105 -7.66 -6.52 -12.64
C VAL A 105 -9.02 -5.92 -12.99
N SER A 106 -9.78 -6.64 -13.79
CA SER A 106 -11.18 -6.33 -14.13
C SER A 106 -12.16 -7.20 -13.34
N ARG A 107 -11.83 -8.48 -13.17
CA ARG A 107 -12.62 -9.44 -12.39
C ARG A 107 -11.70 -10.41 -11.66
N ILE A 108 -12.08 -10.79 -10.45
CA ILE A 108 -11.39 -11.78 -9.63
C ILE A 108 -12.41 -12.75 -9.04
N GLU A 109 -12.12 -14.04 -9.18
CA GLU A 109 -12.92 -15.14 -8.65
C GLU A 109 -12.00 -16.07 -7.84
N SER A 110 -12.38 -16.38 -6.60
CA SER A 110 -11.62 -17.33 -5.77
C SER A 110 -11.97 -18.75 -6.16
N LEU A 111 -10.95 -19.55 -6.44
CA LEU A 111 -11.11 -20.99 -6.69
C LEU A 111 -11.12 -21.79 -5.38
N ALA A 112 -10.68 -21.18 -4.28
CA ALA A 112 -10.60 -21.80 -2.95
C ALA A 112 -11.86 -21.54 -2.08
N GLY A 113 -12.92 -20.93 -2.65
CA GLY A 113 -14.15 -20.62 -1.91
C GLY A 113 -14.02 -19.48 -0.90
N THR A 114 -12.93 -18.71 -0.94
CA THR A 114 -12.72 -17.53 -0.09
C THR A 114 -13.25 -16.26 -0.74
N THR A 115 -13.58 -15.24 0.06
CA THR A 115 -13.91 -13.91 -0.48
C THR A 115 -12.69 -13.35 -1.22
N PRO A 116 -12.79 -12.97 -2.50
CA PRO A 116 -11.65 -12.48 -3.24
C PRO A 116 -11.21 -11.10 -2.68
N PRO A 117 -9.90 -10.88 -2.51
CA PRO A 117 -9.37 -9.58 -2.08
C PRO A 117 -9.55 -8.51 -3.17
N PRO A 118 -9.66 -7.22 -2.81
CA PRO A 118 -9.90 -6.11 -3.74
C PRO A 118 -8.62 -5.69 -4.49
N LEU A 119 -7.97 -6.64 -5.17
CA LEU A 119 -6.73 -6.40 -5.91
C LEU A 119 -7.01 -5.62 -7.19
N ARG A 120 -6.18 -4.61 -7.50
CA ARG A 120 -6.38 -3.73 -8.67
C ARG A 120 -5.29 -3.87 -9.72
N ARG A 121 -4.04 -4.03 -9.30
CA ARG A 121 -2.87 -4.14 -10.19
C ARG A 121 -1.96 -5.22 -9.68
N LEU A 122 -1.65 -6.19 -10.53
CA LEU A 122 -0.81 -7.33 -10.21
C LEU A 122 0.48 -7.24 -11.03
N ARG A 123 1.58 -7.70 -10.44
CA ARG A 123 2.81 -7.99 -11.17
C ARG A 123 2.97 -9.50 -11.23
N LEU A 124 2.97 -10.04 -12.44
CA LEU A 124 2.95 -11.47 -12.71
C LEU A 124 4.25 -11.89 -13.38
N SER A 125 4.60 -13.16 -13.17
CA SER A 125 5.77 -13.81 -13.79
C SER A 125 5.33 -15.14 -14.36
N TRP A 126 5.53 -15.32 -15.66
CA TRP A 126 5.22 -16.56 -16.37
C TRP A 126 6.51 -17.27 -16.74
N TYR A 127 6.76 -18.43 -16.14
CA TYR A 127 7.98 -19.20 -16.36
C TYR A 127 7.86 -20.12 -17.57
N GLY A 128 8.97 -20.32 -18.29
CA GLY A 128 9.02 -21.21 -19.45
C GLY A 128 8.40 -20.63 -20.72
N HIS A 129 7.62 -21.45 -21.45
CA HIS A 129 7.01 -21.04 -22.71
C HIS A 129 5.74 -20.21 -22.47
N ALA A 130 5.92 -18.91 -22.25
CA ALA A 130 4.83 -17.95 -22.22
C ALA A 130 4.39 -17.58 -23.65
N PRO A 131 3.08 -17.43 -23.93
CA PRO A 131 2.60 -16.87 -25.18
C PRO A 131 3.15 -15.44 -25.38
N GLU A 132 3.09 -14.95 -26.62
CA GLU A 132 3.32 -13.54 -26.87
C GLU A 132 2.15 -12.75 -26.26
N MET A 133 2.47 -11.76 -25.43
CA MET A 133 1.50 -10.89 -24.79
C MET A 133 1.79 -9.46 -25.22
N MET A 134 0.76 -8.74 -25.62
CA MET A 134 0.87 -7.35 -26.05
C MET A 134 0.23 -6.41 -25.02
N PRO A 135 0.80 -5.20 -24.83
CA PRO A 135 0.15 -4.17 -24.02
C PRO A 135 -1.27 -3.90 -24.51
N GLY A 136 -2.23 -3.92 -23.58
CA GLY A 136 -3.62 -3.64 -23.85
C GLY A 136 -4.50 -4.84 -24.15
N GLU A 137 -3.94 -6.05 -24.25
CA GLU A 137 -4.74 -7.27 -24.36
C GLU A 137 -5.48 -7.61 -23.08
N THR A 138 -6.66 -8.22 -23.21
CA THR A 138 -7.41 -8.76 -22.07
C THR A 138 -7.17 -10.25 -21.96
N TRP A 139 -6.76 -10.68 -20.77
CA TRP A 139 -6.39 -12.06 -20.48
C TRP A 139 -7.17 -12.56 -19.27
N GLN A 140 -7.61 -13.82 -19.34
CA GLN A 140 -8.16 -14.57 -18.22
C GLN A 140 -7.18 -15.66 -17.83
N LEU A 141 -6.64 -15.58 -16.62
CA LEU A 141 -5.58 -16.47 -16.13
C LEU A 141 -5.98 -17.09 -14.79
N VAL A 142 -5.59 -18.35 -14.58
CA VAL A 142 -5.60 -18.96 -13.25
C VAL A 142 -4.23 -18.72 -12.63
N LEU A 143 -4.22 -17.94 -11.55
CA LEU A 143 -3.00 -17.41 -10.95
C LEU A 143 -2.92 -17.83 -9.49
N ARG A 144 -1.74 -18.34 -9.11
CA ARG A 144 -1.39 -18.55 -7.72
C ARG A 144 -0.67 -17.33 -7.19
N LEU A 145 -1.40 -16.47 -6.49
CA LEU A 145 -0.87 -15.19 -6.02
C LEU A 145 0.05 -15.36 -4.81
N ARG A 146 1.02 -14.44 -4.67
CA ARG A 146 1.91 -14.40 -3.51
C ARG A 146 1.81 -13.05 -2.83
N HIS A 147 1.81 -13.05 -1.50
CA HIS A 147 1.83 -11.82 -0.70
C HIS A 147 3.08 -11.00 -1.07
N PRO A 148 2.96 -9.68 -1.31
CA PRO A 148 4.10 -8.80 -1.55
C PRO A 148 5.12 -8.91 -0.40
N ARG A 149 6.30 -9.45 -0.69
CA ARG A 149 7.38 -9.61 0.30
C ARG A 149 8.70 -9.13 -0.26
N GLY A 150 9.47 -8.45 0.58
CA GLY A 150 10.84 -8.06 0.28
C GLY A 150 11.77 -9.26 0.48
N PHE A 151 12.89 -9.27 -0.24
CA PHE A 151 14.00 -10.14 0.14
C PHE A 151 14.61 -9.59 1.42
N ALA A 152 14.85 -10.43 2.42
CA ALA A 152 15.55 -10.05 3.64
C ALA A 152 17.06 -9.92 3.36
N ASN A 153 17.44 -8.99 2.48
CA ASN A 153 18.83 -8.72 2.13
C ASN A 153 19.26 -7.36 2.71
N PRO A 154 20.10 -7.33 3.77
CA PRO A 154 20.63 -6.09 4.32
C PRO A 154 21.35 -5.27 3.24
N GLY A 155 20.96 -4.01 3.04
CA GLY A 155 21.52 -3.14 1.98
C GLY A 155 21.05 -3.47 0.56
N GLY A 156 20.14 -4.43 0.39
CA GLY A 156 19.55 -4.80 -0.88
C GLY A 156 18.38 -3.90 -1.29
N PHE A 157 17.85 -4.17 -2.48
CA PHE A 157 16.67 -3.49 -3.00
C PHE A 157 15.41 -3.86 -2.21
N ASP A 158 14.70 -2.86 -1.67
CA ASP A 158 13.41 -3.05 -1.03
C ASP A 158 12.31 -3.31 -2.08
N TYR A 159 12.19 -4.57 -2.46
CA TYR A 159 11.20 -5.01 -3.43
C TYR A 159 9.75 -4.80 -2.95
N ALA A 160 9.48 -5.01 -1.65
CA ALA A 160 8.12 -4.82 -1.11
C ALA A 160 7.73 -3.34 -1.12
N GLY A 161 8.61 -2.45 -0.66
CA GLY A 161 8.40 -1.00 -0.73
C GLY A 161 8.25 -0.51 -2.18
N TRP A 162 9.02 -1.08 -3.11
CA TRP A 162 8.88 -0.77 -4.53
C TRP A 162 7.50 -1.21 -5.09
N LEU A 163 7.03 -2.41 -4.78
CA LEU A 163 5.68 -2.86 -5.15
C LEU A 163 4.59 -1.96 -4.54
N PHE A 164 4.75 -1.61 -3.25
CA PHE A 164 3.82 -0.75 -2.52
C PHE A 164 3.70 0.63 -3.17
N SER A 165 4.83 1.26 -3.53
CA SER A 165 4.86 2.57 -4.21
C SER A 165 4.28 2.53 -5.63
N ARG A 166 4.35 1.38 -6.32
CA ARG A 166 3.89 1.20 -7.71
C ARG A 166 2.39 0.95 -7.86
N GLY A 167 1.65 0.87 -6.76
CA GLY A 167 0.23 0.52 -6.86
C GLY A 167 -0.03 -0.99 -6.86
N ILE A 168 0.99 -1.84 -6.75
CA ILE A 168 0.86 -3.29 -6.91
C ILE A 168 0.30 -3.91 -5.62
N SER A 169 -0.70 -4.77 -5.79
CA SER A 169 -1.52 -5.40 -4.75
C SER A 169 -1.13 -6.86 -4.52
#